data_AF-E3KCB8-F1
#
_entry.id   AF-E3KCB8-F1
#
_cell.length_a   1.000
_cell.length_b   1.000
_cell.length_c   1.000
_cell.angle_alpha   90.00
_cell.angle_beta   90.00
_cell.angle_gamma   90.00
#
_symmetry.space_group_name_H-M   'P 1'
#
loop_
_entity.id
_entity.type
_entity.pdbx_description
1 polymer ?
#
loop_
_entity_poly.entity_id
_entity_poly.type
_entity_poly.pdbx_seq_one_letter_code
_entity_poly.pdbx_strand_id
1 'polypeptide(L)'
;MSTKVVRETKVLLTPNNYALWFLPMEVRLFKLNLLDVVEDNIVTKTEYDKAAWNKLNNTAYSEIIGYIGQEVLGFVSSALPSTPRFNGQGLWKLLKAQYAGDDLTLQTTALDQFLHLDFSSISLFIPAVQSANQKITMSGLVLDDRVQTILMLKKLPLDYRSFRDIVLMNYDSESFESVIKKLESYVAQNNLDKKPVASTTPLQSLLTRSSNQSSSNSPLCDHCKKPGHRINNCWVKYPEKAPKSHSAHMTVQDNFNQLNDPTDFSHFRTADGKLHHVDEMRFEGVQYFNT
;
A
#
# COMPACT_ATOMS: atom_id res chain seq x y z
N MET A 1 11.49 -42.58 -17.57
CA MET A 1 12.61 -41.62 -17.61
C MET A 1 12.03 -40.24 -17.36
N SER A 2 12.02 -39.78 -16.11
CA SER A 2 11.42 -38.48 -15.73
C SER A 2 12.46 -37.39 -15.97
N THR A 3 12.26 -36.58 -17.01
CA THR A 3 13.11 -35.43 -17.30
C THR A 3 12.87 -34.37 -16.23
N LYS A 4 13.81 -34.24 -15.29
CA LYS A 4 13.90 -33.06 -14.43
C LYS A 4 14.12 -31.84 -15.33
N VAL A 5 13.06 -31.11 -15.63
CA VAL A 5 13.14 -29.76 -16.18
C VAL A 5 13.67 -28.88 -15.06
N VAL A 6 15.00 -28.81 -14.93
CA VAL A 6 15.65 -27.77 -14.14
C VAL A 6 15.43 -26.49 -14.93
N ARG A 7 14.50 -25.64 -14.48
CA ARG A 7 14.37 -24.28 -14.99
C ARG A 7 15.61 -23.50 -14.57
N GLU A 8 16.71 -23.61 -15.31
CA GLU A 8 17.82 -22.67 -15.19
C GLU A 8 17.37 -21.35 -15.81
N THR A 9 16.72 -20.52 -15.01
CA THR A 9 16.42 -19.14 -15.41
C THR A 9 17.74 -18.38 -15.36
N LYS A 10 18.47 -18.37 -16.46
CA LYS A 10 19.74 -17.65 -16.59
C LYS A 10 19.47 -16.16 -16.50
N VAL A 11 19.71 -15.56 -15.33
CA VAL A 11 19.64 -14.11 -15.14
C VAL A 11 20.95 -13.52 -15.68
N LEU A 12 20.84 -12.68 -16.71
CA LEU A 12 21.98 -11.93 -17.24
C LEU A 12 22.08 -10.58 -16.54
N LEU A 13 23.31 -10.13 -16.25
CA LEU A 13 23.54 -8.81 -15.66
C LEU A 13 23.17 -7.72 -16.65
N THR A 14 22.29 -6.82 -16.23
CA THR A 14 21.95 -5.56 -16.87
C THR A 14 22.24 -4.42 -15.90
N PRO A 15 22.27 -3.16 -16.35
CA PRO A 15 22.52 -2.02 -15.47
C PRO A 15 21.57 -1.90 -14.28
N ASN A 16 20.38 -2.52 -14.36
CA ASN A 16 19.28 -2.30 -13.42
C ASN A 16 18.91 -3.53 -12.57
N ASN A 17 19.65 -4.64 -12.67
CA ASN A 17 19.25 -5.89 -12.02
C ASN A 17 20.34 -6.54 -11.17
N TYR A 18 21.38 -5.78 -10.78
CA TYR A 18 22.55 -6.34 -10.09
C TYR A 18 22.20 -7.19 -8.88
N ALA A 19 21.34 -6.74 -7.97
CA ALA A 19 20.98 -7.56 -6.81
C ALA A 19 20.22 -8.87 -7.17
N LEU A 20 19.45 -8.88 -8.27
CA LEU A 20 18.81 -10.12 -8.77
C LEU A 20 19.81 -11.04 -9.47
N TRP A 21 20.85 -10.47 -10.08
CA TRP A 21 21.93 -11.22 -10.73
C TRP A 21 22.99 -11.73 -9.74
N PHE A 22 23.28 -10.95 -8.70
CA PHE A 22 24.35 -11.21 -7.74
C PHE A 22 24.14 -12.52 -7.00
N LEU A 23 22.96 -12.73 -6.42
CA LEU A 23 22.62 -13.94 -5.67
C LEU A 23 22.83 -15.24 -6.47
N PRO A 24 22.25 -15.42 -7.67
CA PRO A 24 22.47 -16.64 -8.44
C PRO A 24 23.92 -16.78 -8.93
N MET A 25 24.61 -15.68 -9.23
CA MET A 25 26.01 -15.73 -9.64
C MET A 25 26.93 -16.14 -8.49
N GLU A 26 26.74 -15.57 -7.30
CA GLU A 26 27.48 -15.90 -6.10
C GLU A 26 27.34 -17.38 -5.75
N VAL A 27 26.10 -17.91 -5.76
CA VAL A 27 25.83 -19.34 -5.56
C VAL A 27 26.54 -20.21 -6.59
N ARG A 28 26.62 -19.76 -7.85
CA ARG A 28 27.31 -20.49 -8.92
C ARG A 28 28.83 -20.50 -8.67
N LEU A 29 29.42 -19.37 -8.32
CA LEU A 29 30.85 -19.27 -7.99
C LEU A 29 31.17 -20.12 -6.76
N PHE A 30 30.31 -20.13 -5.74
CA PHE A 30 30.45 -20.99 -4.57
C PHE A 30 30.46 -22.48 -4.96
N LYS A 31 29.49 -22.93 -5.75
CA LYS A 31 29.39 -24.33 -6.22
C LYS A 31 30.61 -24.79 -7.01
N LEU A 32 31.27 -23.87 -7.71
CA LEU A 32 32.46 -24.15 -8.50
C LEU A 32 33.77 -23.95 -7.72
N ASN A 33 33.71 -23.62 -6.42
CA ASN A 33 34.86 -23.26 -5.57
C ASN A 33 35.67 -22.08 -6.13
N LEU A 34 34.98 -21.10 -6.72
CA LEU A 34 35.56 -19.90 -7.34
C LEU A 34 35.34 -18.63 -6.49
N LEU A 35 34.45 -18.69 -5.49
CA LEU A 35 34.09 -17.51 -4.69
C LEU A 35 35.28 -16.95 -3.92
N ASP A 36 36.03 -17.80 -3.20
CA ASP A 36 37.21 -17.36 -2.44
C ASP A 36 38.31 -16.73 -3.31
N VAL A 37 38.38 -17.16 -4.58
CA VAL A 37 39.35 -16.63 -5.56
C VAL A 37 39.01 -15.19 -5.93
N VAL A 38 37.73 -14.89 -6.15
CA VAL A 38 37.28 -13.55 -6.56
C VAL A 38 37.13 -12.58 -5.39
N GLU A 39 36.94 -13.08 -4.16
CA GLU A 39 36.80 -12.26 -2.95
C GLU A 39 38.12 -11.95 -2.23
N ASP A 40 39.25 -12.39 -2.77
CA ASP A 40 40.59 -12.10 -2.23
C ASP A 40 40.90 -12.79 -0.89
N ASN A 41 40.18 -13.87 -0.57
CA ASN A 41 40.37 -14.65 0.67
C ASN A 41 41.60 -15.56 0.63
N ILE A 42 42.27 -15.68 -0.54
CA ILE A 42 43.40 -16.60 -0.72
C ILE A 42 44.72 -15.84 -0.54
N VAL A 43 45.29 -15.94 0.66
CA VAL A 43 46.69 -15.59 0.91
C VAL A 43 47.58 -16.62 0.20
N THR A 44 48.04 -16.31 -1.01
CA THR A 44 48.91 -17.20 -1.79
C THR A 44 50.30 -17.28 -1.13
N LYS A 45 50.71 -18.49 -0.72
CA LYS A 45 51.99 -18.72 0.00
C LYS A 45 53.09 -19.41 -0.84
N THR A 46 52.87 -19.84 -2.09
CA THR A 46 53.93 -20.37 -2.99
C THR A 46 53.68 -20.10 -4.50
N GLU A 47 54.71 -20.27 -5.36
CA GLU A 47 54.61 -20.14 -6.83
C GLU A 47 53.73 -21.21 -7.50
N TYR A 48 53.71 -22.44 -6.96
CA TYR A 48 52.82 -23.51 -7.43
C TYR A 48 51.35 -23.15 -7.17
N ASP A 49 51.07 -22.56 -6.00
CA ASP A 49 49.74 -22.06 -5.66
C ASP A 49 49.29 -20.92 -6.59
N LYS A 50 50.23 -20.12 -7.11
CA LYS A 50 49.94 -19.03 -8.05
C LYS A 50 49.44 -19.53 -9.41
N ALA A 51 49.99 -20.62 -9.93
CA ALA A 51 49.56 -21.20 -11.21
C ALA A 51 48.15 -21.83 -11.10
N ALA A 52 47.90 -22.57 -10.02
CA ALA A 52 46.58 -23.13 -9.73
C ALA A 52 45.54 -22.02 -9.50
N TRP A 53 45.91 -20.98 -8.76
CA TRP A 53 45.08 -19.79 -8.53
C TRP A 53 44.73 -19.08 -9.85
N ASN A 54 45.71 -18.85 -10.73
CA ASN A 54 45.47 -18.23 -12.04
C ASN A 54 44.48 -19.03 -12.88
N LYS A 55 44.54 -20.37 -12.84
CA LYS A 55 43.58 -21.23 -13.55
C LYS A 55 42.17 -21.01 -13.03
N LEU A 56 41.97 -21.02 -11.70
CA LEU A 56 40.67 -20.76 -11.10
C LEU A 56 40.18 -19.33 -11.38
N ASN A 57 41.07 -18.34 -11.34
CA ASN A 57 40.76 -16.95 -11.66
C ASN A 57 40.28 -16.79 -13.12
N ASN A 58 40.94 -17.48 -14.05
CA ASN A 58 40.54 -17.48 -15.47
C ASN A 58 39.21 -18.21 -15.67
N THR A 59 38.96 -19.30 -14.94
CA THR A 59 37.66 -19.98 -14.95
C THR A 59 36.56 -19.07 -14.41
N ALA A 60 36.80 -18.38 -13.29
CA ALA A 60 35.86 -17.40 -12.75
C ALA A 60 35.54 -16.29 -13.76
N TYR A 61 36.54 -15.78 -14.48
CA TYR A 61 36.32 -14.83 -15.56
C TYR A 61 35.35 -15.38 -16.62
N SER A 62 35.60 -16.58 -17.14
CA SER A 62 34.74 -17.17 -18.18
C SER A 62 33.31 -17.43 -17.70
N GLU A 63 33.16 -17.86 -16.45
CA GLU A 63 31.84 -18.07 -15.84
C GLU A 63 31.11 -16.74 -15.67
N ILE A 64 31.74 -15.70 -15.12
CA ILE A 64 31.11 -14.40 -14.91
C ILE A 64 30.71 -13.78 -16.26
N ILE A 65 31.61 -13.74 -17.26
CA ILE A 65 31.33 -13.20 -18.60
C ILE A 65 30.11 -13.88 -19.25
N GLY A 66 29.95 -15.19 -19.06
CA GLY A 66 28.81 -15.94 -19.57
C GLY A 66 27.46 -15.46 -19.03
N TYR A 67 27.46 -14.70 -17.92
CA TYR A 67 26.28 -14.18 -17.23
C TYR A 67 26.14 -12.65 -17.34
N ILE A 68 26.89 -12.00 -18.23
CA ILE A 68 26.79 -10.56 -18.48
C ILE A 68 25.95 -10.28 -19.74
N GLY A 69 25.04 -9.30 -19.66
CA GLY A 69 24.27 -8.81 -20.80
C GLY A 69 25.07 -7.89 -21.73
N GLN A 70 24.60 -7.72 -22.97
CA GLN A 70 25.33 -7.02 -24.03
C GLN A 70 25.74 -5.57 -23.67
N GLU A 71 24.87 -4.83 -22.98
CA GLU A 71 25.15 -3.45 -22.55
C GLU A 71 26.35 -3.38 -21.58
N VAL A 72 26.39 -4.30 -20.61
CA VAL A 72 27.44 -4.35 -19.60
C VAL A 72 28.75 -4.90 -20.19
N LEU A 73 28.69 -5.76 -21.21
CA LEU A 73 29.88 -6.22 -21.95
C LEU A 73 30.64 -5.06 -22.62
N GLY A 74 29.91 -4.08 -23.16
CA GLY A 74 30.52 -2.87 -23.74
C GLY A 74 31.32 -2.07 -22.71
N PHE A 75 30.75 -1.91 -21.51
CA PHE A 75 31.42 -1.26 -20.37
C PHE A 75 32.63 -2.07 -19.87
N VAL A 76 32.46 -3.37 -19.66
CA VAL A 76 33.53 -4.28 -19.22
C VAL A 76 34.72 -4.23 -20.18
N SER A 77 34.47 -4.17 -21.49
CA SER A 77 35.54 -4.09 -22.49
C SER A 77 36.32 -2.77 -22.45
N SER A 78 35.73 -1.67 -21.98
CA SER A 78 36.42 -0.38 -21.88
C SER A 78 37.07 -0.16 -20.52
N ALA A 79 36.49 -0.70 -19.45
CA ALA A 79 36.93 -0.47 -18.08
C ALA A 79 38.03 -1.44 -17.60
N LEU A 80 38.11 -2.67 -18.14
CA LEU A 80 39.18 -3.59 -17.76
C LEU A 80 40.47 -3.35 -18.54
N PRO A 81 41.64 -3.42 -17.88
CA PRO A 81 42.92 -3.36 -18.57
C PRO A 81 43.09 -4.55 -19.51
N SER A 82 43.73 -4.32 -20.66
CA SER A 82 43.99 -5.35 -21.67
C SER A 82 44.93 -6.46 -21.19
N THR A 83 45.67 -6.22 -20.10
CA THR A 83 46.59 -7.18 -19.46
C THR A 83 46.55 -7.03 -17.93
N PRO A 84 46.55 -8.14 -17.16
CA PRO A 84 46.41 -9.53 -17.61
C PRO A 84 44.99 -9.83 -18.14
N ARG A 85 44.91 -10.59 -19.24
CA ARG A 85 43.63 -11.08 -19.77
C ARG A 85 43.06 -12.17 -18.85
N PHE A 86 41.74 -12.33 -18.89
CA PHE A 86 41.01 -13.35 -18.12
C PHE A 86 41.07 -13.16 -16.59
N ASN A 87 41.04 -11.91 -16.13
CA ASN A 87 41.08 -11.60 -14.70
C ASN A 87 39.69 -11.65 -14.05
N GLY A 88 39.31 -12.81 -13.49
CA GLY A 88 38.01 -13.02 -12.85
C GLY A 88 37.81 -12.17 -11.60
N GLN A 89 38.84 -12.06 -10.77
CA GLN A 89 38.85 -11.23 -9.57
C GLN A 89 38.68 -9.75 -9.91
N GLY A 90 39.44 -9.25 -10.90
CA GLY A 90 39.32 -7.87 -11.37
C GLY A 90 37.92 -7.56 -11.91
N LEU A 91 37.37 -8.47 -12.70
CA LEU A 91 36.01 -8.38 -13.22
C LEU A 91 34.96 -8.35 -12.09
N TRP A 92 35.06 -9.24 -11.11
CA TRP A 92 34.15 -9.29 -9.97
C TRP A 92 34.18 -8.00 -9.14
N LYS A 93 35.37 -7.50 -8.82
CA LYS A 93 35.54 -6.22 -8.10
C LYS A 93 34.99 -5.04 -8.90
N LEU A 94 35.23 -4.99 -10.22
CA LEU A 94 34.69 -3.96 -11.09
C LEU A 94 33.16 -3.95 -11.10
N LEU A 95 32.52 -5.11 -11.25
CA LEU A 95 31.06 -5.23 -11.29
C LEU A 95 30.43 -4.86 -9.93
N LYS A 96 31.03 -5.32 -8.82
CA LYS A 96 30.63 -4.89 -7.46
C LYS A 96 30.72 -3.37 -7.33
N ALA A 97 31.84 -2.77 -7.71
CA ALA A 97 32.03 -1.33 -7.60
C ALA A 97 31.04 -0.51 -8.45
N GLN A 98 30.73 -0.98 -9.66
CA GLN A 98 29.84 -0.26 -10.58
C GLN A 98 28.35 -0.43 -10.26
N TYR A 99 27.95 -1.60 -9.76
CA TYR A 99 26.53 -1.98 -9.73
C TYR A 99 25.98 -2.39 -8.36
N ALA A 100 26.79 -2.51 -7.31
CA ALA A 100 26.31 -2.92 -5.98
C ALA A 100 25.42 -1.89 -5.26
N GLY A 101 25.10 -0.75 -5.88
CA GLY A 101 24.14 0.22 -5.34
C GLY A 101 24.73 1.29 -4.44
N ASP A 102 26.04 1.30 -4.20
CA ASP A 102 26.70 2.46 -3.54
C ASP A 102 26.87 3.66 -4.48
N ASP A 103 26.44 3.55 -5.74
CA ASP A 103 26.42 4.67 -6.67
C ASP A 103 25.27 5.63 -6.31
N LEU A 104 25.64 6.83 -5.85
CA LEU A 104 24.74 7.95 -5.60
C LEU A 104 23.79 8.20 -6.79
N THR A 105 24.22 7.91 -8.01
CA THR A 105 23.40 8.03 -9.23
C THR A 105 22.21 7.07 -9.23
N LEU A 106 22.42 5.80 -8.83
CA LEU A 106 21.34 4.80 -8.73
C LEU A 106 20.37 5.16 -7.61
N GLN A 107 20.89 5.57 -6.46
CA GLN A 107 20.07 6.02 -5.32
C GLN A 107 19.23 7.26 -5.70
N THR A 108 19.85 8.25 -6.35
CA THR A 108 19.17 9.45 -6.82
C THR A 108 18.10 9.12 -7.85
N THR A 109 18.39 8.24 -8.81
CA THR A 109 17.42 7.82 -9.84
C THR A 109 16.25 7.05 -9.23
N ALA A 110 16.51 6.14 -8.28
CA ALA A 110 15.46 5.38 -7.60
C ALA A 110 14.56 6.30 -6.75
N LEU A 111 15.16 7.24 -6.02
CA LEU A 111 14.43 8.25 -5.26
C LEU A 111 13.61 9.17 -6.18
N ASP A 112 14.21 9.64 -7.27
CA ASP A 112 13.54 10.52 -8.24
C ASP A 112 12.32 9.84 -8.87
N GLN A 113 12.45 8.56 -9.25
CA GLN A 113 11.33 7.75 -9.74
C GLN A 113 10.22 7.64 -8.70
N PHE A 114 10.57 7.41 -7.43
CA PHE A 114 9.57 7.36 -6.36
C PHE A 114 8.90 8.73 -6.15
N LEU A 115 9.65 9.83 -6.15
CA LEU A 115 9.15 11.19 -5.96
C LEU A 115 8.26 11.68 -7.11
N HIS A 116 8.51 11.25 -8.34
CA HIS A 116 7.71 11.57 -9.52
C HIS A 116 6.55 10.61 -9.79
N LEU A 117 6.29 9.63 -8.92
CA LEU A 117 5.07 8.82 -9.02
C LEU A 117 3.81 9.69 -8.91
N ASP A 118 3.01 9.70 -9.97
CA ASP A 118 1.71 10.35 -10.02
C ASP A 118 0.57 9.36 -9.70
N PHE A 119 -0.44 9.86 -9.01
CA PHE A 119 -1.66 9.10 -8.77
C PHE A 119 -2.56 9.13 -10.00
N SER A 120 -3.00 7.95 -10.44
CA SER A 120 -3.95 7.78 -11.55
C SER A 120 -5.20 7.03 -11.08
N SER A 121 -5.04 5.77 -10.70
CA SER A 121 -6.06 4.94 -10.04
C SER A 121 -5.38 4.05 -9.01
N ILE A 122 -6.12 3.51 -8.03
CA ILE A 122 -5.50 2.64 -7.02
C ILE A 122 -4.84 1.41 -7.66
N SER A 123 -5.47 0.84 -8.69
CA SER A 123 -5.05 -0.40 -9.34
C SER A 123 -3.72 -0.24 -10.08
N LEU A 124 -3.37 0.98 -10.49
CA LEU A 124 -2.08 1.32 -11.08
C LEU A 124 -1.10 1.86 -10.05
N PHE A 125 -1.60 2.66 -9.11
CA PHE A 125 -0.79 3.35 -8.11
C PHE A 125 -0.12 2.37 -7.13
N ILE A 126 -0.86 1.40 -6.58
CA ILE A 126 -0.28 0.47 -5.58
C ILE A 126 0.86 -0.36 -6.16
N PRO A 127 0.70 -1.04 -7.32
CA PRO A 127 1.81 -1.75 -7.95
C PRO A 127 2.98 -0.83 -8.30
N ALA A 128 2.70 0.40 -8.75
CA ALA A 128 3.75 1.37 -9.08
C ALA A 128 4.56 1.80 -7.85
N VAL A 129 3.89 2.07 -6.72
CA VAL A 129 4.52 2.40 -5.45
C VAL A 129 5.35 1.23 -4.93
N GLN A 130 4.83 0.00 -4.96
CA GLN A 130 5.58 -1.20 -4.55
C GLN A 130 6.82 -1.40 -5.43
N SER A 131 6.68 -1.25 -6.75
CA SER A 131 7.80 -1.37 -7.69
C SER A 131 8.86 -0.29 -7.46
N ALA A 132 8.46 0.96 -7.22
CA ALA A 132 9.39 2.04 -6.92
C ALA A 132 10.09 1.83 -5.57
N ASN A 133 9.38 1.33 -4.56
CA ASN A 133 9.98 1.00 -3.27
C ASN A 133 11.01 -0.13 -3.39
N GLN A 134 10.68 -1.17 -4.18
CA GLN A 134 11.63 -2.22 -4.49
C GLN A 134 12.90 -1.68 -5.16
N LYS A 135 12.76 -0.72 -6.09
CA LYS A 135 13.93 -0.07 -6.71
C LYS A 135 14.78 0.71 -5.72
N ILE A 136 14.16 1.40 -4.76
CA ILE A 136 14.87 2.08 -3.66
C ILE A 136 15.71 1.06 -2.87
N THR A 137 15.09 -0.05 -2.43
CA THR A 137 15.80 -1.12 -1.71
C THR A 137 16.94 -1.73 -2.53
N MET A 138 16.70 -1.98 -3.82
CA MET A 138 17.68 -2.54 -4.75
C MET A 138 18.85 -1.59 -5.04
N SER A 139 18.63 -0.27 -4.88
CA SER A 139 19.67 0.74 -4.99
C SER A 139 20.50 0.91 -3.72
N GLY A 140 20.23 0.15 -2.64
CA GLY A 140 20.93 0.32 -1.35
C GLY A 140 20.49 1.55 -0.56
N LEU A 141 19.63 2.41 -1.11
CA LEU A 141 19.03 3.53 -0.39
C LEU A 141 18.04 3.02 0.66
N VAL A 142 18.35 3.22 1.94
CA VAL A 142 17.45 2.89 3.04
C VAL A 142 16.66 4.14 3.41
N LEU A 143 15.34 4.08 3.23
CA LEU A 143 14.42 5.08 3.75
C LEU A 143 13.64 4.48 4.92
N ASP A 144 13.48 5.25 5.98
CA ASP A 144 12.64 4.85 7.12
C ASP A 144 11.19 4.64 6.65
N ASP A 145 10.54 3.59 7.14
CA ASP A 145 9.17 3.20 6.76
C ASP A 145 8.17 4.36 6.98
N ARG A 146 8.40 5.21 7.99
CA ARG A 146 7.58 6.39 8.23
C ARG A 146 7.74 7.42 7.12
N VAL A 147 8.98 7.64 6.67
CA VAL A 147 9.28 8.58 5.58
C VAL A 147 8.66 8.07 4.28
N GLN A 148 8.83 6.79 3.96
CA GLN A 148 8.20 6.17 2.78
C GLN A 148 6.68 6.31 2.82
N THR A 149 6.08 6.03 3.98
CA THR A 149 4.63 6.16 4.21
C THR A 149 4.17 7.61 3.98
N ILE A 150 4.84 8.59 4.59
CA ILE A 150 4.47 10.02 4.45
C ILE A 150 4.58 10.46 2.99
N LEU A 151 5.65 10.07 2.27
CA LEU A 151 5.83 10.43 0.87
C LEU A 151 4.76 9.81 -0.02
N MET A 152 4.39 8.55 0.21
CA MET A 152 3.30 7.88 -0.51
C MET A 152 1.94 8.53 -0.22
N LEU A 153 1.64 8.83 1.04
CA LEU A 153 0.38 9.49 1.43
C LEU A 153 0.22 10.88 0.83
N LYS A 154 1.32 11.61 0.61
CA LYS A 154 1.31 12.93 -0.06
C LYS A 154 0.90 12.86 -1.53
N LYS A 155 1.04 11.70 -2.17
CA LYS A 155 0.66 11.49 -3.57
C LYS A 155 -0.82 11.17 -3.75
N LEU A 156 -1.52 10.81 -2.67
CA LEU A 156 -2.94 10.46 -2.74
C LEU A 156 -3.82 11.72 -2.94
N PRO A 157 -4.90 11.64 -3.75
CA PRO A 157 -5.86 12.71 -3.92
C PRO A 157 -6.62 13.08 -2.63
N LEU A 158 -7.33 14.20 -2.68
CA LEU A 158 -8.14 14.70 -1.55
C LEU A 158 -9.20 13.71 -1.05
N ASP A 159 -9.72 12.84 -1.93
CA ASP A 159 -10.73 11.82 -1.58
C ASP A 159 -10.19 10.79 -0.57
N TYR A 160 -8.87 10.72 -0.40
CA TYR A 160 -8.16 9.84 0.54
C TYR A 160 -7.77 10.56 1.84
N ARG A 161 -8.25 11.79 2.07
CA ARG A 161 -7.91 12.57 3.28
C ARG A 161 -8.19 11.78 4.57
N SER A 162 -9.36 11.14 4.67
CA SER A 162 -9.72 10.36 5.86
C SER A 162 -8.74 9.23 6.12
N PHE A 163 -8.33 8.50 5.07
CA PHE A 163 -7.31 7.46 5.18
C PHE A 163 -5.98 8.03 5.65
N ARG A 164 -5.54 9.14 5.05
CA ARG A 164 -4.30 9.81 5.44
C ARG A 164 -4.32 10.20 6.93
N ASP A 165 -5.42 10.77 7.40
CA ASP A 165 -5.54 11.22 8.79
C ASP A 165 -5.55 10.00 9.75
N ILE A 166 -6.23 8.90 9.40
CA ILE A 166 -6.23 7.64 10.18
C ILE A 166 -4.81 7.07 10.31
N VAL A 167 -4.06 7.00 9.21
CA VAL A 167 -2.69 6.47 9.20
C VAL A 167 -1.76 7.38 9.99
N LEU A 168 -1.88 8.71 9.85
CA LEU A 168 -1.03 9.65 10.57
C LEU A 168 -1.32 9.71 12.08
N MET A 169 -2.58 9.54 12.48
CA MET A 169 -2.97 9.55 13.90
C MET A 169 -2.59 8.27 14.65
N ASN A 170 -2.59 7.12 13.95
CA ASN A 170 -2.34 5.81 14.56
C ASN A 170 -1.02 5.18 14.08
N TYR A 171 -0.01 6.00 13.77
CA TYR A 171 1.26 5.48 13.28
C TYR A 171 2.12 4.92 14.42
N ASP A 172 1.76 3.73 14.88
CA ASP A 172 2.54 2.95 15.84
C ASP A 172 3.41 1.94 15.09
N SER A 173 4.62 2.37 14.66
CA SER A 173 5.65 1.49 14.07
C SER A 173 5.18 0.58 12.92
N GLU A 174 4.19 1.02 12.15
CA GLU A 174 3.65 0.20 11.06
C GLU A 174 4.61 0.17 9.88
N SER A 175 4.88 -1.03 9.37
CA SER A 175 5.70 -1.14 8.17
C SER A 175 5.00 -0.52 6.97
N PHE A 176 5.79 -0.01 6.03
CA PHE A 176 5.26 0.58 4.79
C PHE A 176 4.28 -0.36 4.05
N GLU A 177 4.61 -1.66 4.02
CA GLU A 177 3.79 -2.71 3.41
C GLU A 177 2.44 -2.91 4.13
N SER A 178 2.40 -2.76 5.45
CA SER A 178 1.16 -2.82 6.22
C SER A 178 0.21 -1.69 5.81
N VAL A 179 0.75 -0.48 5.65
CA VAL A 179 -0.03 0.69 5.23
C VAL A 179 -0.57 0.53 3.81
N ILE A 180 0.20 -0.05 2.89
CA ILE A 180 -0.28 -0.37 1.54
C ILE A 180 -1.48 -1.33 1.59
N LYS A 181 -1.41 -2.40 2.38
CA LYS A 181 -2.54 -3.34 2.54
C LYS A 181 -3.77 -2.69 3.15
N LYS A 182 -3.58 -1.75 4.08
CA LYS A 182 -4.68 -0.94 4.63
C LYS A 182 -5.28 -0.02 3.57
N LEU A 183 -4.47 0.54 2.68
CA LEU A 183 -4.95 1.36 1.57
C LEU A 183 -5.82 0.52 0.61
N GLU A 184 -5.38 -0.70 0.25
CA GLU A 184 -6.18 -1.64 -0.55
C GLU A 184 -7.53 -1.93 0.11
N SER A 185 -7.48 -2.26 1.40
CA SER A 185 -8.67 -2.57 2.20
C SER A 185 -9.63 -1.37 2.28
N TYR A 186 -9.09 -0.17 2.47
CA TYR A 186 -9.85 1.07 2.53
C TYR A 186 -10.56 1.36 1.22
N VAL A 187 -9.90 1.15 0.07
CA VAL A 187 -10.52 1.36 -1.23
C VAL A 187 -11.64 0.35 -1.50
N ALA A 188 -11.42 -0.93 -1.17
CA ALA A 188 -12.44 -1.97 -1.29
C ALA A 188 -13.70 -1.66 -0.45
N GLN A 189 -13.52 -1.13 0.76
CA GLN A 189 -14.63 -0.78 1.67
C GLN A 189 -15.39 0.49 1.21
N ASN A 190 -14.68 1.48 0.68
CA ASN A 190 -15.25 2.78 0.35
C ASN A 190 -15.68 2.94 -1.13
N ASN A 191 -15.59 1.87 -1.94
CA ASN A 191 -15.95 1.86 -3.36
C ASN A 191 -15.25 2.95 -4.20
N LEU A 192 -14.02 3.34 -3.83
CA LEU A 192 -13.31 4.47 -4.46
C LEU A 192 -12.81 4.18 -5.88
N ASP A 193 -12.87 2.93 -6.33
CA ASP A 193 -12.50 2.51 -7.69
C ASP A 193 -13.57 2.83 -8.75
N LYS A 194 -14.78 3.21 -8.33
CA LYS A 194 -15.85 3.56 -9.27
C LYS A 194 -15.68 5.01 -9.68
N LYS A 195 -15.15 5.22 -10.90
CA LYS A 195 -15.24 6.49 -11.65
C LYS A 195 -16.68 7.03 -11.50
N PRO A 196 -16.90 8.34 -11.25
CA PRO A 196 -18.24 8.86 -11.08
C PRO A 196 -18.98 8.76 -12.41
N VAL A 197 -19.72 7.66 -12.60
CA VAL A 197 -20.82 7.64 -13.54
C VAL A 197 -21.85 8.57 -12.94
N ALA A 198 -22.22 9.58 -13.73
CA ALA A 198 -23.29 10.50 -13.41
C ALA A 198 -24.45 9.73 -12.76
N SER A 199 -24.73 10.16 -11.53
CA SER A 199 -25.77 9.68 -10.64
C SER A 199 -27.07 9.32 -11.34
N THR A 200 -27.53 8.08 -11.13
CA THR A 200 -28.95 7.83 -10.83
C THR A 200 -29.05 6.75 -9.76
N THR A 201 -29.71 7.13 -8.65
CA THR A 201 -30.14 6.37 -7.46
C THR A 201 -29.14 6.23 -6.29
N PRO A 202 -29.44 6.85 -5.13
CA PRO A 202 -28.78 6.50 -3.87
C PRO A 202 -29.47 5.28 -3.24
N LEU A 203 -28.67 4.25 -2.95
CA LEU A 203 -28.98 3.26 -1.92
C LEU A 203 -29.08 3.99 -0.56
N GLN A 204 -30.13 3.67 0.18
CA GLN A 204 -30.39 4.22 1.51
C GLN A 204 -29.30 3.74 2.49
N SER A 205 -28.34 4.60 2.77
CA SER A 205 -27.45 4.50 3.94
C SER A 205 -28.00 5.42 5.03
N LEU A 206 -28.30 4.84 6.20
CA LEU A 206 -28.75 5.53 7.40
C LEU A 206 -27.57 6.34 7.98
N LEU A 207 -27.39 7.57 7.51
CA LEU A 207 -26.52 8.55 8.16
C LEU A 207 -27.40 9.63 8.82
N THR A 208 -27.37 9.67 10.15
CA THR A 208 -27.91 10.76 10.98
C THR A 208 -27.09 12.03 10.72
N ARG A 209 -27.55 12.83 9.75
CA ARG A 209 -26.93 14.11 9.41
C ARG A 209 -27.36 15.14 10.46
N SER A 210 -26.40 15.59 11.28
CA SER A 210 -26.57 16.68 12.24
C SER A 210 -27.00 17.97 11.50
N SER A 211 -28.19 18.46 11.82
CA SER A 211 -28.80 19.63 11.19
C SER A 211 -28.33 20.90 11.87
N ASN A 212 -27.13 21.36 11.51
CA ASN A 212 -26.74 22.76 11.67
C ASN A 212 -26.27 23.28 10.30
N GLN A 213 -27.23 23.53 9.41
CA GLN A 213 -27.03 24.38 8.24
C GLN A 213 -28.38 24.87 7.73
N SER A 214 -28.70 26.09 8.13
CA SER A 214 -29.75 26.93 7.58
C SER A 214 -29.45 27.27 6.11
N SER A 215 -30.03 26.51 5.18
CA SER A 215 -30.08 26.88 3.76
C SER A 215 -31.50 27.17 3.33
N SER A 216 -31.74 28.43 2.96
CA SER A 216 -33.02 29.12 2.85
C SER A 216 -33.88 28.78 1.62
N ASN A 217 -33.90 27.54 1.13
CA ASN A 217 -34.75 27.15 -0.02
C ASN A 217 -35.22 25.69 0.05
N SER A 218 -35.88 25.30 1.16
CA SER A 218 -36.62 24.03 1.19
C SER A 218 -37.85 24.13 0.27
N PRO A 219 -38.10 23.17 -0.63
CA PRO A 219 -39.27 23.21 -1.51
C PRO A 219 -40.56 23.26 -0.68
N LEU A 220 -41.43 24.23 -1.01
CA LEU A 220 -42.76 24.37 -0.40
C LEU A 220 -43.65 23.25 -0.91
N CYS A 221 -44.49 22.68 -0.04
CA CYS A 221 -45.49 21.72 -0.46
C CYS A 221 -46.51 22.39 -1.41
N ASP A 222 -46.75 21.81 -2.59
CA ASP A 222 -47.67 22.37 -3.59
C ASP A 222 -49.10 22.60 -3.08
N HIS A 223 -49.56 21.75 -2.15
CA HIS A 223 -50.91 21.80 -1.57
C HIS A 223 -51.08 22.81 -0.42
N CYS A 224 -50.28 22.70 0.65
CA CYS A 224 -50.45 23.54 1.86
C CYS A 224 -49.49 24.73 1.92
N LYS A 225 -48.59 24.87 0.94
CA LYS A 225 -47.56 25.92 0.85
C LYS A 225 -46.65 26.03 2.08
N LYS A 226 -46.55 24.99 2.90
CA LYS A 226 -45.62 24.91 4.04
C LYS A 226 -44.31 24.23 3.62
N PRO A 227 -43.15 24.68 4.13
CA PRO A 227 -41.87 24.00 3.88
C PRO A 227 -41.78 22.67 4.64
N GLY A 228 -40.80 21.84 4.28
CA GLY A 228 -40.42 20.65 5.05
C GLY A 228 -41.08 19.34 4.63
N HIS A 229 -41.97 19.32 3.65
CA HIS A 229 -42.55 18.07 3.11
C HIS A 229 -43.00 18.20 1.65
N ARG A 230 -43.14 17.06 0.95
CA ARG A 230 -43.70 16.98 -0.41
C ARG A 230 -45.21 16.69 -0.37
N ILE A 231 -45.92 16.94 -1.48
CA ILE A 231 -47.38 16.80 -1.56
C ILE A 231 -47.92 15.42 -1.11
N ASN A 232 -47.17 14.34 -1.36
CA ASN A 232 -47.56 12.97 -0.98
C ASN A 232 -47.58 12.72 0.54
N ASN A 233 -46.84 13.53 1.30
CA ASN A 233 -46.70 13.45 2.75
C ASN A 233 -47.38 14.64 3.45
N CYS A 234 -48.23 15.39 2.75
CA CYS A 234 -48.96 16.52 3.31
C CYS A 234 -50.13 16.06 4.18
N TRP A 235 -50.04 16.26 5.49
CA TRP A 235 -51.10 15.88 6.44
C TRP A 235 -52.39 16.67 6.27
N VAL A 236 -52.34 17.86 5.66
CA VAL A 236 -53.55 18.63 5.30
C VAL A 236 -54.31 17.95 4.17
N LYS A 237 -53.59 17.27 3.26
CA LYS A 237 -54.19 16.50 2.15
C LYS A 237 -54.55 15.07 2.56
N TYR A 238 -53.77 14.50 3.47
CA TYR A 238 -53.89 13.12 3.96
C TYR A 238 -53.95 13.10 5.50
N PRO A 239 -55.09 13.47 6.11
CA PRO A 239 -55.23 13.53 7.57
C PRO A 239 -55.04 12.16 8.25
N GLU A 240 -55.29 11.07 7.53
CA GLU A 240 -55.07 9.69 7.99
C GLU A 240 -53.59 9.37 8.23
N LYS A 241 -52.68 10.12 7.58
CA LYS A 241 -51.22 9.99 7.73
C LYS A 241 -50.67 10.93 8.80
N ALA A 242 -51.50 11.78 9.39
CA ALA A 242 -51.07 12.66 10.47
C ALA A 242 -50.78 11.81 11.72
N PRO A 243 -49.64 12.04 12.40
CA PRO A 243 -49.37 11.40 13.68
C PRO A 243 -50.48 11.75 14.67
N LYS A 244 -51.06 10.71 15.30
CA LYS A 244 -52.21 10.86 16.22
C LYS A 244 -51.81 11.27 17.63
N SER A 245 -50.52 11.20 17.99
CA SER A 245 -50.01 11.55 19.31
C SER A 245 -49.18 12.84 19.28
N HIS A 246 -49.34 13.68 20.32
CA HIS A 246 -48.59 14.93 20.48
C HIS A 246 -47.07 14.70 20.53
N SER A 247 -46.63 13.57 21.09
CA SER A 247 -45.23 13.15 21.17
C SER A 247 -44.59 12.87 19.80
N ALA A 248 -45.38 12.47 18.79
CA ALA A 248 -44.87 12.26 17.43
C ALA A 248 -44.74 13.57 16.62
N HIS A 249 -45.26 14.70 17.14
CA HIS A 249 -45.06 16.04 16.59
C HIS A 249 -43.82 16.74 17.18
N MET A 250 -43.15 16.14 18.15
CA MET A 250 -41.95 16.71 18.78
C MET A 250 -40.73 16.51 17.88
N THR A 251 -39.98 17.58 17.66
CA THR A 251 -38.71 17.49 16.94
C THR A 251 -37.64 16.86 17.84
N VAL A 252 -36.55 16.34 17.26
CA VAL A 252 -35.43 15.72 18.02
C VAL A 252 -34.89 16.66 19.11
N GLN A 253 -34.98 17.98 18.87
CA GLN A 253 -34.56 19.04 19.79
C GLN A 253 -35.44 19.12 21.04
N ASP A 254 -36.74 18.82 20.92
CA ASP A 254 -37.67 18.83 22.05
C ASP A 254 -37.62 17.53 22.87
N ASN A 255 -37.16 16.42 22.29
CA ASN A 255 -36.91 15.16 23.00
C ASN A 255 -35.62 15.20 23.85
N PHE A 256 -34.63 16.01 23.46
CA PHE A 256 -33.38 16.16 24.20
C PHE A 256 -33.60 16.69 25.63
N ASN A 257 -34.62 17.52 25.83
CA ASN A 257 -35.00 18.07 27.13
C ASN A 257 -35.76 17.09 28.04
N GLN A 258 -36.05 15.86 27.58
CA GLN A 258 -36.72 14.82 28.38
C GLN A 258 -35.76 13.78 28.97
N LEU A 259 -34.47 13.83 28.62
CA LEU A 259 -33.44 12.99 29.22
C LEU A 259 -32.91 13.71 30.46
N ASN A 260 -33.15 13.14 31.64
CA ASN A 260 -32.64 13.68 32.91
C ASN A 260 -31.10 13.65 32.99
N ASP A 261 -30.45 12.84 32.15
CA ASP A 261 -29.00 12.79 31.97
C ASP A 261 -28.69 12.51 30.49
N PRO A 262 -28.01 13.42 29.77
CA PRO A 262 -27.68 13.25 28.35
C PRO A 262 -26.62 12.16 28.09
N THR A 263 -26.09 11.50 29.13
CA THR A 263 -25.10 10.43 29.02
C THR A 263 -25.63 9.03 29.37
N ASP A 264 -26.86 8.92 29.89
CA ASP A 264 -27.47 7.62 30.19
C ASP A 264 -28.32 7.10 29.01
N PHE A 265 -27.82 6.07 28.34
CA PHE A 265 -28.50 5.39 27.23
C PHE A 265 -29.23 4.11 27.66
N SER A 266 -29.36 3.86 28.96
CA SER A 266 -29.94 2.62 29.50
C SER A 266 -31.46 2.56 29.34
N HIS A 267 -32.11 3.67 28.98
CA HIS A 267 -33.56 3.77 28.80
C HIS A 267 -33.94 4.36 27.45
N PHE A 268 -34.99 3.82 26.82
CA PHE A 268 -35.55 4.35 25.58
C PHE A 268 -37.08 4.34 25.61
N ARG A 269 -37.73 5.23 24.85
CA ARG A 269 -39.19 5.27 24.70
C ARG A 269 -39.62 4.76 23.34
N THR A 270 -40.64 3.91 23.31
CA THR A 270 -41.30 3.45 22.08
C THR A 270 -42.29 4.50 21.55
N ALA A 271 -42.76 4.35 20.32
CA ALA A 271 -43.63 5.34 19.64
C ALA A 271 -45.01 5.54 20.31
N ASP A 272 -45.44 4.57 21.11
CA ASP A 272 -46.61 4.61 21.99
C ASP A 272 -46.34 5.31 23.34
N GLY A 273 -45.09 5.73 23.59
CA GLY A 273 -44.69 6.51 24.77
C GLY A 273 -44.24 5.69 25.97
N LYS A 274 -44.15 4.36 25.85
CA LYS A 274 -43.72 3.46 26.92
C LYS A 274 -42.19 3.49 27.09
N LEU A 275 -41.73 3.61 28.33
CA LEU A 275 -40.30 3.60 28.68
C LEU A 275 -39.83 2.16 28.91
N HIS A 276 -38.68 1.80 28.34
CA HIS A 276 -38.06 0.48 28.45
C HIS A 276 -36.60 0.61 28.88
N HIS A 277 -36.14 -0.26 29.77
CA HIS A 277 -34.72 -0.40 30.08
C HIS A 277 -34.04 -1.36 29.09
N VAL A 278 -32.80 -1.10 28.69
CA VAL A 278 -32.07 -1.91 27.72
C VAL A 278 -31.89 -3.35 28.20
N ASP A 279 -31.60 -3.56 29.48
CA ASP A 279 -31.47 -4.89 30.09
C ASP A 279 -32.78 -5.71 30.16
N GLU A 280 -33.93 -5.07 29.97
CA GLU A 280 -35.22 -5.77 29.88
C GLU A 280 -35.48 -6.34 28.48
N MET A 281 -34.68 -5.94 27.47
CA MET A 281 -34.81 -6.46 26.11
C MET A 281 -34.18 -7.84 26.01
N ARG A 282 -35.03 -8.86 26.01
CA ARG A 282 -34.65 -10.24 25.67
C ARG A 282 -35.21 -10.61 24.31
N PHE A 283 -34.34 -11.10 23.43
CA PHE A 283 -34.72 -11.59 22.12
C PHE A 283 -35.05 -13.07 22.21
N GLU A 284 -36.18 -13.44 21.61
CA GLU A 284 -36.64 -14.82 21.55
C GLU A 284 -35.64 -15.67 20.76
N GLY A 285 -35.21 -16.81 21.33
CA GLY A 285 -34.22 -17.71 20.71
C GLY A 285 -32.75 -17.42 21.05
N VAL A 286 -32.46 -16.46 21.94
CA VAL A 286 -31.09 -16.17 22.40
C VAL A 286 -30.89 -16.67 23.84
N GLN A 287 -29.86 -17.49 24.07
CA GLN A 287 -29.43 -17.87 25.43
C GLN A 287 -28.53 -16.77 26.00
N TYR A 288 -28.98 -16.17 27.09
CA TYR A 288 -28.22 -15.17 27.84
C TYR A 288 -27.55 -15.84 29.04
N PHE A 289 -26.23 -15.77 29.11
CA PHE A 289 -25.47 -16.24 30.27
C PHE A 289 -25.29 -15.06 31.22
N ASN A 290 -25.89 -15.16 32.41
CA ASN A 290 -25.67 -14.16 33.46
C ASN A 290 -24.27 -14.38 34.07
N THR A 291 -23.46 -13.31 34.14
CA THR A 291 -22.29 -13.23 35.02
C THR A 291 -22.71 -12.94 36.46
#